data_AF-A0A1C6NI79-F1
#
_entry.id   AF-A0A1C6NI79-F1
#
_cell.length_a   1.000
_cell.length_b   1.000
_cell.length_c   1.000
_cell.angle_alpha   90.00
_cell.angle_beta   90.00
_cell.angle_gamma   90.00
#
_symmetry.space_group_name_H-M   'P 1'
#
loop_
_entity.id
_entity.type
_entity.pdbx_description
1 polymer ?
#
loop_
_entity_poly.entity_id
_entity_poly.type
_entity_poly.pdbx_seq_one_letter_code
_entity_poly.pdbx_strand_id
1 'polypeptide(L)'
;MRNRQRQRGVALVELALITPLLLLLTFTTTEFGRAFYEYNAVTKSTRDAVRYLSFQTPGTKINEARNLIVYGNPAGSGTPLVRGLTLANVPVASCCTWQTAGTNPVVNTVTVRVTNFTFHSLFAGVFGTVFANANGDIVFSDITATMRAAT
;
A
#
# COMPACT_ATOMS: atom_id res chain seq x y z
N MET A 1 -62.03 6.63 6.69
CA MET A 1 -61.10 6.23 5.61
C MET A 1 -59.72 6.81 5.93
N ARG A 2 -58.75 5.96 6.29
CA ARG A 2 -57.47 6.37 6.88
C ARG A 2 -56.49 6.75 5.77
N ASN A 3 -56.03 8.00 5.81
CA ASN A 3 -55.40 8.72 4.72
C ASN A 3 -54.03 8.13 4.32
N ARG A 4 -54.02 7.23 3.32
CA ARG A 4 -52.85 6.50 2.80
C ARG A 4 -51.77 7.41 2.20
N GLN A 5 -52.10 8.66 1.86
CA GLN A 5 -51.16 9.60 1.25
C GLN A 5 -50.11 10.14 2.22
N ARG A 6 -50.41 10.26 3.53
CA ARG A 6 -49.47 10.80 4.53
C ARG A 6 -48.28 9.87 4.83
N GLN A 7 -48.42 8.56 4.63
CA GLN A 7 -47.33 7.61 4.89
C GLN A 7 -46.24 7.62 3.80
N ARG A 8 -46.52 8.14 2.60
CA ARG A 8 -45.53 8.18 1.50
C ARG A 8 -44.41 9.19 1.72
N GLY A 9 -44.69 10.29 2.41
CA GLY A 9 -43.67 11.33 2.70
C GLY A 9 -42.74 10.98 3.87
N VAL A 10 -43.25 10.25 4.86
CA VAL A 10 -42.48 9.88 6.06
C VAL A 10 -41.34 8.91 5.71
N ALA A 11 -41.59 7.93 4.84
CA ALA A 11 -40.57 6.98 4.39
C ALA A 11 -39.39 7.65 3.67
N LEU A 12 -39.65 8.73 2.91
CA LEU A 12 -38.61 9.52 2.25
C LEU A 12 -37.71 10.26 3.27
N VAL A 13 -38.30 10.77 4.35
CA VAL A 13 -37.56 11.46 5.42
C VAL A 13 -36.73 10.47 6.23
N GLU A 14 -37.27 9.30 6.56
CA GLU A 14 -36.51 8.24 7.24
C GLU A 14 -35.31 7.78 6.41
N LEU A 15 -35.50 7.58 5.10
CA LEU A 15 -34.40 7.26 4.19
C LEU A 15 -33.37 8.40 4.15
N ALA A 16 -33.81 9.66 4.06
CA ALA A 16 -32.91 10.81 4.02
C ALA A 16 -32.02 10.93 5.27
N LEU A 17 -32.51 10.51 6.44
CA LEU A 17 -31.74 10.49 7.68
C LEU A 17 -30.74 9.31 7.76
N ILE A 18 -31.09 8.15 7.20
CA ILE A 18 -30.23 6.94 7.23
C ILE A 18 -29.17 6.98 6.11
N THR A 19 -29.51 7.55 4.96
CA THR A 19 -28.63 7.64 3.79
C THR A 19 -27.23 8.23 4.07
N PRO A 20 -27.06 9.36 4.79
CA PRO A 20 -25.73 9.88 5.06
C PRO A 20 -24.86 8.91 5.88
N LEU A 21 -25.46 8.19 6.83
CA LEU A 21 -24.75 7.16 7.61
C LEU A 21 -24.34 5.97 6.73
N LEU A 22 -25.24 5.49 5.87
CA LEU A 22 -24.94 4.40 4.94
C LEU A 22 -23.83 4.79 3.96
N LEU A 23 -23.91 5.97 3.36
CA LEU A 23 -22.90 6.47 2.43
C LEU A 23 -21.54 6.65 3.12
N LEU A 24 -21.51 7.17 4.35
CA LEU A 24 -20.28 7.27 5.12
C LEU A 24 -19.63 5.90 5.31
N LEU A 25 -20.40 4.89 5.71
CA LEU A 25 -19.90 3.53 5.89
C LEU A 25 -19.43 2.92 4.57
N THR A 26 -20.18 3.08 3.48
CA THR A 26 -19.82 2.53 2.16
C THR A 26 -18.54 3.16 1.62
N PHE A 27 -18.40 4.49 1.68
CA PHE A 27 -17.19 5.14 1.20
C PHE A 27 -15.97 4.83 2.08
N THR A 28 -16.13 4.84 3.40
CA THR A 28 -15.04 4.52 4.33
C THR A 28 -14.53 3.10 4.11
N THR A 29 -15.43 2.11 4.02
CA THR A 29 -15.04 0.70 3.81
C THR A 29 -14.43 0.47 2.43
N THR A 30 -14.93 1.16 1.39
CA THR A 30 -14.38 1.05 0.04
C THR A 30 -12.96 1.62 -0.04
N GLU A 31 -12.73 2.80 0.52
CA GLU A 31 -11.40 3.42 0.54
C GLU A 31 -10.41 2.62 1.38
N PHE A 32 -10.85 2.14 2.55
CA PHE A 32 -10.02 1.26 3.37
C PHE A 32 -9.66 -0.04 2.64
N GLY A 33 -10.62 -0.66 1.94
CA GLY A 33 -10.38 -1.87 1.15
C GLY A 33 -9.35 -1.67 0.04
N ARG A 34 -9.43 -0.53 -0.66
CA ARG A 34 -8.45 -0.16 -1.70
C ARG A 34 -7.07 0.10 -1.12
N ALA A 35 -6.99 0.89 -0.06
CA ALA A 35 -5.73 1.18 0.63
C ALA A 35 -5.06 -0.10 1.13
N PHE A 36 -5.84 -1.03 1.70
CA PHE A 36 -5.36 -2.32 2.15
C PHE A 36 -4.88 -3.20 0.99
N TYR A 37 -5.60 -3.22 -0.13
CA TYR A 37 -5.18 -3.96 -1.33
C TYR A 37 -3.82 -3.47 -1.84
N GLU A 38 -3.67 -2.14 -1.98
CA GLU A 38 -2.43 -1.50 -2.44
C GLU A 38 -1.27 -1.79 -1.49
N TYR A 39 -1.47 -1.67 -0.17
CA TYR A 39 -0.46 -2.01 0.84
C TYR A 39 0.02 -3.47 0.75
N ASN A 40 -0.92 -4.41 0.57
CA ASN A 40 -0.57 -5.83 0.43
C ASN A 40 0.19 -6.12 -0.87
N ALA A 41 -0.16 -5.44 -1.97
CA ALA A 41 0.55 -5.56 -3.22
C ALA A 41 2.02 -5.13 -3.09
N VAL A 42 2.29 -3.97 -2.45
CA VAL A 42 3.66 -3.50 -2.17
C VAL A 42 4.40 -4.45 -1.22
N THR A 43 3.73 -4.94 -0.17
CA THR A 43 4.34 -5.90 0.77
C THR A 43 4.75 -7.19 0.06
N LYS A 44 3.91 -7.69 -0.85
CA LYS A 44 4.20 -8.89 -1.65
C LYS A 44 5.37 -8.65 -2.60
N SER A 45 5.37 -7.55 -3.36
CA SER A 45 6.47 -7.25 -4.29
C SER A 45 7.79 -7.00 -3.56
N THR A 46 7.75 -6.41 -2.36
CA THR A 46 8.93 -6.26 -1.49
C THR A 46 9.49 -7.61 -1.08
N ARG A 47 8.65 -8.58 -0.67
CA ARG A 47 9.10 -9.94 -0.34
C ARG A 47 9.69 -10.67 -1.54
N ASP A 48 9.09 -10.51 -2.72
CA ASP A 48 9.60 -11.10 -3.95
C ASP A 48 10.97 -10.51 -4.34
N ALA A 49 11.16 -9.20 -4.15
CA ALA A 49 12.44 -8.53 -4.39
C ALA A 49 13.53 -8.96 -3.38
N VAL A 50 13.19 -9.10 -2.10
CA VAL A 50 14.13 -9.66 -1.10
C VAL A 50 14.51 -11.10 -1.46
N ARG A 51 13.52 -11.92 -1.85
CA ARG A 51 13.78 -13.29 -2.28
C ARG A 51 14.67 -13.32 -3.51
N TYR A 52 14.45 -12.42 -4.47
CA TYR A 52 15.33 -12.30 -5.62
C TYR A 52 16.77 -11.98 -5.20
N LEU A 53 16.98 -10.95 -4.37
CA LEU A 53 18.31 -10.57 -3.88
C LEU A 53 18.96 -11.63 -2.99
N SER A 54 18.18 -12.47 -2.33
CA SER A 54 18.71 -13.55 -1.48
C SER A 54 19.54 -14.56 -2.26
N PHE A 55 19.30 -14.72 -3.57
CA PHE A 55 20.07 -15.60 -4.45
C PHE A 55 21.17 -14.87 -5.23
N GLN A 56 21.25 -13.54 -5.14
CA GLN A 56 22.23 -12.74 -5.87
C GLN A 56 23.47 -12.49 -5.00
N THR A 57 24.60 -12.25 -5.66
CA THR A 57 25.81 -11.78 -5.00
C THR A 57 25.53 -10.46 -4.25
N PRO A 58 25.95 -10.30 -2.99
CA PRO A 58 25.74 -9.07 -2.24
C PRO A 58 26.20 -7.81 -2.99
N GLY A 59 25.40 -6.74 -2.94
CA GLY A 59 25.68 -5.48 -3.64
C GLY A 59 25.32 -5.46 -5.13
N THR A 60 24.97 -6.61 -5.73
CA THR A 60 24.61 -6.69 -7.14
C THR A 60 23.09 -6.62 -7.35
N LYS A 61 22.65 -6.32 -8.59
CA LYS A 61 21.26 -6.51 -9.03
C LYS A 61 20.20 -5.71 -8.27
N ILE A 62 20.62 -4.64 -7.58
CA ILE A 62 19.74 -3.73 -6.83
C ILE A 62 18.67 -3.10 -7.74
N ASN A 63 19.06 -2.66 -8.95
CA ASN A 63 18.10 -2.06 -9.88
C ASN A 63 17.00 -3.03 -10.32
N GLU A 64 17.35 -4.30 -10.54
CA GLU A 64 16.38 -5.33 -10.91
C GLU A 64 15.43 -5.64 -9.74
N ALA A 65 15.94 -5.64 -8.50
CA ALA A 65 15.09 -5.75 -7.30
C ALA A 65 14.16 -4.53 -7.13
N ARG A 66 14.64 -3.31 -7.40
CA ARG A 66 13.79 -2.10 -7.38
C ARG A 66 12.69 -2.18 -8.43
N ASN A 67 13.04 -2.65 -9.62
CA ASN A 67 12.09 -2.84 -10.70
C ASN A 67 11.04 -3.91 -10.35
N LEU A 68 11.43 -4.99 -9.66
CA LEU A 68 10.49 -5.98 -9.15
C LEU A 68 9.49 -5.38 -8.14
N ILE A 69 9.92 -4.45 -7.29
CA ILE A 69 9.03 -3.81 -6.30
C ILE A 69 8.01 -2.91 -7.00
N VAL A 70 8.46 -2.10 -7.97
CA VAL A 70 7.62 -1.07 -8.60
C VAL A 70 6.75 -1.65 -9.73
N TYR A 71 7.33 -2.49 -10.59
CA TYR A 71 6.72 -2.97 -11.84
C TYR A 71 6.40 -4.47 -11.83
N GLY A 72 6.84 -5.22 -10.81
CA GLY A 72 6.64 -6.67 -10.75
C GLY A 72 7.49 -7.48 -11.73
N ASN A 73 8.46 -6.85 -12.40
CA ASN A 73 9.36 -7.51 -13.34
C ASN A 73 10.78 -6.91 -13.24
N PRO A 74 11.84 -7.69 -13.55
CA PRO A 74 13.21 -7.21 -13.42
C PRO A 74 13.59 -6.18 -14.49
N ALA A 75 12.90 -6.18 -15.64
CA ALA A 75 13.16 -5.26 -16.76
C ALA A 75 12.70 -3.82 -16.49
N GLY A 76 11.86 -3.60 -15.48
CA GLY A 76 11.31 -2.28 -15.16
C GLY A 76 10.34 -1.75 -16.22
N SER A 77 9.73 -2.63 -17.01
CA SER A 77 8.81 -2.26 -18.08
C SER A 77 7.36 -2.26 -17.60
N GLY A 78 6.52 -1.42 -18.20
CA GLY A 78 5.08 -1.40 -17.96
C GLY A 78 4.64 -0.36 -16.93
N THR A 79 3.40 -0.48 -16.48
CA THR A 79 2.82 0.41 -15.47
C THR A 79 3.20 -0.06 -14.06
N PRO A 80 3.37 0.87 -13.10
CA PRO A 80 3.59 0.50 -11.70
C PRO A 80 2.45 -0.39 -11.17
N LEU A 81 2.80 -1.36 -10.30
CA LEU A 81 1.85 -2.27 -9.65
C LEU A 81 0.76 -1.52 -8.88
N VAL A 82 1.12 -0.36 -8.34
CA VAL A 82 0.29 0.45 -7.46
C VAL A 82 0.45 1.92 -7.84
N ARG A 83 -0.63 2.68 -7.77
CA ARG A 83 -0.62 4.13 -8.02
C ARG A 83 0.22 4.84 -6.95
N GLY A 84 1.03 5.80 -7.35
CA GLY A 84 1.92 6.53 -6.43
C GLY A 84 3.20 5.78 -6.05
N LEU A 85 3.33 4.49 -6.41
CA LEU A 85 4.59 3.76 -6.23
C LEU A 85 5.57 4.10 -7.36
N THR A 86 6.73 4.63 -6.99
CA THR A 86 7.78 5.01 -7.93
C THR A 86 9.15 4.54 -7.45
N LEU A 87 10.14 4.61 -8.34
CA LEU A 87 11.54 4.32 -7.99
C LEU A 87 12.10 5.28 -6.92
N ALA A 88 11.47 6.44 -6.67
CA ALA A 88 11.87 7.33 -5.59
C ALA A 88 11.53 6.77 -4.20
N ASN A 89 10.47 5.96 -4.09
CA ASN A 89 10.10 5.29 -2.84
C ASN A 89 11.10 4.20 -2.42
N VAL A 90 11.96 3.77 -3.35
CA VAL A 90 12.97 2.73 -3.14
C VAL A 90 14.34 3.30 -3.53
N PRO A 91 15.02 4.07 -2.66
CA PRO A 91 16.28 4.73 -3.01
C PRO A 91 17.43 3.72 -3.05
N VAL A 92 18.28 3.74 -4.08
CA VAL A 92 19.41 2.77 -4.21
C VAL A 92 20.30 2.72 -2.98
N ALA A 93 20.54 3.86 -2.33
CA ALA A 93 21.42 3.99 -1.18
C ALA A 93 20.87 3.34 0.10
N SER A 94 19.54 3.22 0.24
CA SER A 94 18.89 2.77 1.48
C SER A 94 17.91 1.62 1.27
N CYS A 95 17.68 1.21 0.02
CA CYS A 95 16.69 0.20 -0.29
C CYS A 95 17.14 -1.19 0.08
N CYS A 96 18.43 -1.51 -0.02
CA CYS A 96 18.95 -2.86 0.17
C CYS A 96 20.19 -2.82 1.04
N THR A 97 20.15 -3.46 2.21
CA THR A 97 21.30 -3.57 3.10
C THR A 97 21.63 -5.03 3.35
N TRP A 98 22.89 -5.40 3.17
CA TRP A 98 23.41 -6.70 3.57
C TRP A 98 24.03 -6.58 4.96
N GLN A 99 23.68 -7.51 5.83
CA GLN A 99 24.24 -7.58 7.16
C GLN A 99 24.74 -8.99 7.41
N THR A 100 25.97 -9.09 7.88
CA THR A 100 26.56 -10.36 8.30
C THR A 100 26.50 -10.41 9.82
N ALA A 101 25.85 -11.42 10.36
CA ALA A 101 25.67 -11.61 11.80
C ALA A 101 26.23 -12.96 12.24
N GLY A 102 26.90 -12.96 13.40
CA GLY A 102 27.42 -14.16 14.05
C GLY A 102 28.85 -14.53 13.67
N THR A 103 29.48 -15.33 14.54
CA THR A 103 30.87 -15.79 14.40
C THR A 103 30.94 -17.27 14.03
N ASN A 104 29.94 -18.08 14.42
CA ASN A 104 29.74 -19.48 13.98
C ASN A 104 28.33 -19.99 14.37
N PRO A 105 27.40 -20.23 13.43
CA PRO A 105 27.49 -20.02 11.99
C PRO A 105 27.36 -18.53 11.64
N VAL A 106 28.08 -18.12 10.59
CA VAL A 106 27.93 -16.78 9.99
C VAL A 106 26.63 -16.78 9.17
N VAL A 107 25.72 -15.86 9.46
CA VAL A 107 24.46 -15.69 8.74
C VAL A 107 24.48 -14.35 8.01
N ASN A 108 24.43 -14.40 6.68
CA ASN A 108 24.24 -13.21 5.87
C ASN A 108 22.73 -12.96 5.71
N THR A 109 22.28 -11.73 5.87
CA THR A 109 20.90 -11.30 5.65
C THR A 109 20.85 -10.16 4.66
N VAL A 110 19.77 -10.08 3.89
CA VAL A 110 19.44 -8.95 3.03
C VAL A 110 18.10 -8.37 3.46
N THR A 111 18.08 -7.07 3.67
CA THR A 111 16.90 -6.30 4.04
C THR A 111 16.53 -5.36 2.90
N VAL A 112 15.28 -5.43 2.43
CA VAL A 112 14.73 -4.46 1.48
C VAL A 112 13.77 -3.52 2.19
N ARG A 113 13.85 -2.23 1.88
CA ARG A 113 12.97 -1.17 2.43
C ARG A 113 12.33 -0.34 1.33
N VAL A 114 11.02 -0.15 1.45
CA VAL A 114 10.22 0.82 0.69
C VAL A 114 9.83 1.94 1.65
N THR A 115 10.01 3.19 1.22
CA THR A 115 9.83 4.39 2.03
C THR A 115 8.83 5.36 1.40
N ASN A 116 8.17 6.16 2.24
CA ASN A 116 7.27 7.25 1.83
C ASN A 116 6.20 6.81 0.82
N PHE A 117 5.69 5.58 0.94
CA PHE A 117 4.60 5.13 0.07
C PHE A 117 3.29 5.79 0.51
N THR A 118 2.63 6.46 -0.42
CA THR A 118 1.40 7.23 -0.17
C THR A 118 0.25 6.69 -1.00
N PHE A 119 -0.87 6.39 -0.34
CA PHE A 119 -2.13 6.08 -0.99
C PHE A 119 -2.91 7.36 -1.24
N HIS A 120 -3.27 7.60 -2.50
CA HIS A 120 -4.10 8.73 -2.87
C HIS A 120 -5.58 8.35 -2.73
N SER A 121 -6.28 8.97 -1.78
CA SER A 121 -7.69 8.74 -1.56
C SER A 121 -8.52 9.38 -2.67
N LEU A 122 -9.58 8.69 -3.12
CA LEU A 122 -10.53 9.24 -4.09
C LEU A 122 -11.52 10.21 -3.43
N PHE A 123 -11.68 10.11 -2.11
CA PHE A 123 -12.60 10.92 -1.33
C PHE A 123 -11.86 11.48 -0.12
N ALA A 124 -11.29 12.68 -0.24
CA ALA A 124 -10.58 13.34 0.87
C ALA A 124 -11.45 13.52 2.12
N GLY A 125 -12.78 13.58 1.95
CA GLY A 125 -13.74 13.53 3.03
C GLY A 125 -15.16 13.24 2.56
N VAL A 126 -16.00 12.80 3.51
CA VAL A 126 -17.44 12.54 3.31
C VAL A 126 -18.19 13.21 4.45
N PHE A 127 -19.20 14.04 4.16
CA PHE A 127 -20.01 14.74 5.18
C PHE A 127 -19.18 15.46 6.26
N GLY A 128 -18.07 16.10 5.89
CA GLY A 128 -17.22 16.87 6.81
C GLY A 128 -16.21 16.05 7.62
N THR A 129 -16.23 14.71 7.54
CA THR A 129 -15.15 13.88 8.09
C THR A 129 -14.00 13.78 7.08
N VAL A 130 -12.79 14.14 7.50
CA VAL A 130 -11.59 14.11 6.67
C VAL A 130 -10.85 12.78 6.89
N PHE A 131 -10.56 12.05 5.83
CA PHE A 131 -9.94 10.71 5.89
C PHE A 131 -8.47 10.68 5.50
N ALA A 132 -7.96 11.77 4.94
CA ALA A 132 -6.61 11.88 4.43
C ALA A 132 -5.97 13.21 4.84
N ASN A 133 -4.69 13.39 4.55
CA ASN A 133 -4.02 14.66 4.82
C ASN A 133 -4.58 15.79 3.92
N ALA A 134 -4.04 17.01 4.04
CA ALA A 134 -4.46 18.16 3.24
C ALA A 134 -4.35 17.97 1.72
N ASN A 135 -3.56 17.01 1.25
CA ASN A 135 -3.38 16.66 -0.15
C ASN A 135 -4.26 15.48 -0.60
N GLY A 136 -5.06 14.91 0.30
CA GLY A 136 -5.87 13.72 0.01
C GLY A 136 -5.08 12.40 0.12
N ASP A 137 -3.88 12.42 0.71
CA ASP A 137 -3.02 11.25 0.82
C ASP A 137 -3.01 10.61 2.22
N ILE A 138 -2.87 9.28 2.24
CA ILE A 138 -2.59 8.48 3.44
C ILE A 138 -1.15 7.97 3.31
N VAL A 139 -0.28 8.41 4.22
CA VAL A 139 1.13 8.00 4.26
C VAL A 139 1.25 6.70 5.06
N PHE A 140 1.80 5.66 4.44
CA PHE A 140 2.11 4.42 5.15
C PHE A 140 3.49 4.48 5.80
N SER A 141 3.67 3.71 6.88
CA SER A 141 4.98 3.44 7.43
C SER A 141 5.84 2.67 6.43
N ASP A 142 7.15 2.69 6.64
CA ASP A 142 8.06 1.95 5.78
C ASP A 142 7.76 0.45 5.77
N ILE A 143 7.80 -0.12 4.57
CA ILE A 143 7.57 -1.54 4.33
C ILE A 143 8.92 -2.19 4.17
N THR A 144 9.25 -3.10 5.10
CA THR A 144 10.53 -3.81 5.10
C THR A 144 10.32 -5.31 5.06
N ALA A 145 11.20 -6.01 4.34
CA ALA A 145 11.29 -7.46 4.42
C ALA A 145 12.77 -7.90 4.46
N THR A 146 13.04 -8.95 5.23
CA THR A 146 14.39 -9.47 5.47
C THR A 146 14.44 -10.97 5.18
N MET A 147 15.46 -11.44 4.47
CA MET A 147 15.72 -12.87 4.28
C MET A 147 17.20 -13.19 4.45
N ARG A 148 17.51 -14.47 4.65
CA ARG A 148 18.88 -14.96 4.59
C ARG A 148 19.40 -14.77 3.16
N ALA A 149 20.58 -14.18 3.01
CA ALA A 149 21.24 -14.00 1.73
C ALA A 149 22.25 -15.12 1.48
N ALA A 150 22.50 -15.40 0.20
CA ALA A 150 23.60 -16.23 -0.23
C ALA A 150 24.93 -15.64 0.26
N THR A 151 25.85 -16.54 0.59
CA THR A 151 27.23 -16.25 0.96
C THR A 151 28.08 -16.02 -0.27
#